data_AF-A0A959VJS9-F1
#
_entry.id   AF-A0A959VJS9-F1
#
_cell.length_a   1.000
_cell.length_b   1.000
_cell.length_c   1.000
_cell.angle_alpha   90.00
_cell.angle_beta   90.00
_cell.angle_gamma   90.00
#
_symmetry.space_group_name_H-M   'P 1'
#
loop_
_entity.id
_entity.type
_entity.pdbx_description
1 polymer ?
#
loop_
_entity_poly.entity_id
_entity_poly.type
_entity_poly.pdbx_seq_one_letter_code
_entity_poly.pdbx_strand_id
1 'polypeptide(L)'
;MICLALGCCVLPGLLFIRNFQQIVMDENLCSAISQGDIERAQGWLNAGASVDARFDGSEHCLNYAIQDRNIKMIDFLIEKGVTVSEEQSEQIHWIRAQKAKQK
;
A
#
# COMPACT_ATOMS: atom_id res chain seq x y z
N MET A 1 24.77 33.00 -1.20
CA MET A 1 25.77 32.13 -0.57
C MET A 1 25.37 31.90 0.88
N ILE A 2 24.91 30.67 1.17
CA ILE A 2 24.95 29.91 2.43
C ILE A 2 24.76 30.66 3.77
N CYS A 3 23.61 30.47 4.42
CA CYS A 3 23.56 29.97 5.81
C CYS A 3 22.18 29.37 6.11
N LEU A 4 22.18 28.23 6.78
CA LEU A 4 21.16 27.18 6.79
C LEU A 4 19.94 27.54 7.65
N ALA A 5 18.76 27.16 7.15
CA ALA A 5 17.46 27.30 7.80
C ALA A 5 17.40 26.48 9.10
N LEU A 6 17.47 27.18 10.24
CA LEU A 6 17.07 26.66 11.55
C LEU A 6 16.07 27.64 12.17
N GLY A 7 14.82 27.22 12.16
CA GLY A 7 13.71 27.80 12.90
C GLY A 7 12.52 26.90 12.60
N CYS A 8 11.91 26.19 13.54
CA CYS A 8 12.05 26.15 14.98
C CYS A 8 11.36 24.85 15.44
N CYS A 9 11.87 24.23 16.49
CA CYS A 9 11.09 23.48 17.49
C CYS A 9 9.96 22.58 16.99
N VAL A 10 10.26 21.35 16.53
CA VAL A 10 9.31 20.25 16.71
C VAL A 10 9.85 19.39 17.84
N LEU A 11 9.15 19.47 18.96
CA LEU A 11 9.40 18.71 20.18
C LEU A 11 9.66 17.23 19.84
N PRO A 12 10.50 16.52 20.61
CA PRO A 12 10.73 15.09 20.45
C PRO A 12 9.54 14.27 20.97
N GLY A 13 8.32 14.59 20.49
CA GLY A 13 7.13 13.74 20.48
C GLY A 13 7.02 13.01 19.14
N LEU A 14 8.15 12.42 18.72
CA LEU A 14 8.35 11.69 17.47
C LEU A 14 7.40 10.49 17.37
N LEU A 15 6.48 10.48 16.39
CA LEU A 15 6.17 9.34 15.50
C LEU A 15 4.88 9.46 14.66
N PHE A 16 4.05 10.50 14.79
CA PHE A 16 2.70 10.45 14.20
C PHE A 16 2.24 11.71 13.44
N ILE A 17 3.12 12.30 12.63
CA ILE A 17 2.66 13.19 11.55
C ILE A 17 3.15 12.57 10.25
N ARG A 18 2.40 11.58 9.74
CA ARG A 18 2.41 11.30 8.30
C ARG A 18 2.15 12.65 7.65
N ASN A 19 3.15 13.15 6.93
CA ASN A 19 3.08 14.39 6.19
C ASN A 19 1.76 14.40 5.40
N PHE A 20 1.00 15.50 5.40
CA PHE A 20 -0.33 15.58 4.77
C PHE A 20 -0.30 15.08 3.31
N GLN A 21 0.82 15.25 2.62
CA GLN A 21 1.04 14.71 1.28
C GLN A 21 1.04 13.18 1.19
N GLN A 22 1.49 12.47 2.23
CA GLN A 22 1.58 11.01 2.27
C GLN A 22 0.21 10.34 2.44
N ILE A 23 -0.73 10.99 3.13
CA ILE A 23 -2.11 10.49 3.32
C ILE A 23 -2.83 10.41 1.98
N VAL A 24 -2.71 11.45 1.15
CA VAL A 24 -3.34 11.53 -0.18
C VAL A 24 -2.72 10.51 -1.14
N MET A 25 -1.41 10.28 -1.07
CA MET A 25 -0.73 9.27 -1.91
C MET A 25 -1.17 7.85 -1.57
N ASP A 26 -1.29 7.53 -0.27
CA ASP A 26 -1.74 6.23 0.20
C ASP A 26 -3.21 5.95 -0.19
N GLU A 27 -4.09 6.94 -0.08
CA GLU A 27 -5.48 6.86 -0.54
C GLU A 27 -5.56 6.60 -2.04
N ASN A 28 -4.81 7.35 -2.85
CA ASN A 28 -4.80 7.17 -4.30
C ASN A 28 -4.24 5.81 -4.72
N LEU A 29 -3.22 5.30 -4.01
CA LEU A 29 -2.69 3.96 -4.21
C LEU A 29 -3.75 2.89 -3.90
N CYS A 30 -4.41 2.98 -2.75
CA CYS A 30 -5.47 2.04 -2.39
C CYS A 30 -6.64 2.07 -3.39
N SER A 31 -7.02 3.26 -3.88
CA SER A 31 -8.05 3.39 -4.92
C SER A 31 -7.63 2.72 -6.24
N ALA A 32 -6.38 2.88 -6.67
CA ALA A 32 -5.85 2.21 -7.86
C ALA A 32 -5.84 0.67 -7.69
N ILE A 33 -5.49 0.19 -6.50
CA ILE A 33 -5.51 -1.24 -6.17
C ILE A 33 -6.94 -1.80 -6.19
N SER A 34 -7.89 -1.08 -5.60
CA SER A 34 -9.32 -1.44 -5.61
C SER A 34 -9.90 -1.51 -7.03
N GLN A 35 -9.39 -0.69 -7.95
CA GLN A 35 -9.78 -0.71 -9.36
C GLN A 35 -9.02 -1.77 -10.18
N GLY A 36 -8.03 -2.46 -9.60
CA GLY A 36 -7.19 -3.41 -10.31
C GLY A 36 -6.20 -2.76 -11.31
N ASP A 37 -5.98 -1.45 -11.20
CA ASP A 37 -5.15 -0.67 -12.12
C ASP A 37 -3.66 -0.68 -11.69
N ILE A 38 -2.92 -1.66 -12.23
CA ILE A 38 -1.50 -1.87 -11.91
C ILE A 38 -0.65 -0.69 -12.36
N GLU A 39 -0.96 -0.07 -13.50
CA GLU A 39 -0.17 1.05 -14.03
C GLU A 39 -0.29 2.29 -13.15
N ARG A 40 -1.52 2.62 -12.71
CA ARG A 40 -1.73 3.69 -11.73
C ARG A 40 -1.10 3.37 -10.40
N ALA A 41 -1.25 2.15 -9.89
CA ALA A 41 -0.61 1.74 -8.64
C ALA A 41 0.92 1.89 -8.70
N GLN A 42 1.54 1.49 -9.81
CA GLN A 42 2.96 1.68 -10.06
C GLN A 42 3.37 3.16 -10.08
N GLY A 43 2.54 4.02 -10.69
CA GLY A 43 2.75 5.47 -10.70
C GLY A 43 2.80 6.07 -9.30
N TRP A 44 1.87 5.67 -8.42
CA TRP A 44 1.83 6.12 -7.03
C TRP A 44 3.01 5.60 -6.19
N LEU A 45 3.39 4.34 -6.36
CA LEU A 45 4.59 3.80 -5.72
C LEU A 45 5.85 4.57 -6.14
N ASN A 46 5.97 4.91 -7.42
CA ASN A 46 7.10 5.72 -7.92
C ASN A 46 7.06 7.17 -7.40
N ALA A 47 5.87 7.69 -7.09
CA ALA A 47 5.70 8.99 -6.46
C ALA A 47 6.04 8.98 -4.95
N GLY A 48 6.39 7.82 -4.37
CA GLY A 48 6.75 7.68 -2.96
C GLY A 48 5.60 7.26 -2.06
N ALA A 49 4.48 6.78 -2.63
CA ALA A 49 3.44 6.13 -1.84
C ALA A 49 3.99 4.89 -1.12
N SER A 50 3.50 4.64 0.09
CA SER A 50 3.92 3.46 0.84
C SER A 50 3.26 2.21 0.27
N VAL A 51 4.03 1.16 -0.04
CA VAL A 51 3.43 -0.14 -0.43
C VAL A 51 2.56 -0.72 0.69
N ASP A 52 2.92 -0.45 1.95
CA ASP A 52 2.16 -0.81 3.15
C ASP A 52 1.12 0.27 3.54
N ALA A 53 0.65 1.04 2.56
CA ALA A 53 -0.38 2.05 2.75
C ALA A 53 -1.64 1.44 3.40
N ARG A 54 -2.23 2.22 4.29
CA ARG A 54 -3.48 1.90 4.98
C ARG A 54 -4.54 2.91 4.58
N PHE A 55 -5.68 2.42 4.13
CA PHE A 55 -6.87 3.22 3.90
C PHE A 55 -7.73 3.26 5.16
N ASP A 56 -8.28 4.44 5.47
CA ASP A 56 -9.14 4.68 6.64
C ASP A 56 -8.59 4.14 7.98
N GLY A 57 -7.26 4.23 8.13
CA GLY A 57 -6.54 3.87 9.36
C GLY A 57 -6.50 2.39 9.73
N SER A 58 -7.24 1.51 9.03
CA SER A 58 -7.46 0.13 9.48
C SER A 58 -7.20 -0.93 8.40
N GLU A 59 -7.41 -0.64 7.12
CA GLU A 59 -7.28 -1.65 6.05
C GLU A 59 -6.01 -1.45 5.22
N HIS A 60 -5.16 -2.48 5.15
CA HIS A 60 -4.04 -2.49 4.20
C HIS A 60 -4.59 -2.53 2.76
N CYS A 61 -4.02 -1.76 1.83
CA CYS A 61 -4.51 -1.76 0.45
C CYS A 61 -4.54 -3.18 -0.17
N LEU A 62 -3.63 -4.07 0.26
CA LEU A 62 -3.58 -5.48 -0.17
C LEU A 62 -4.90 -6.24 0.06
N ASN A 63 -5.68 -5.87 1.09
CA ASN A 63 -6.95 -6.53 1.39
C ASN A 63 -7.97 -6.35 0.25
N TYR A 64 -7.98 -5.21 -0.43
CA TYR A 64 -8.86 -5.01 -1.59
C TYR A 64 -8.51 -5.98 -2.73
N ALA A 65 -7.21 -6.19 -2.99
CA ALA A 65 -6.77 -7.14 -4.01
C ALA A 65 -7.11 -8.60 -3.66
N ILE A 66 -7.03 -8.94 -2.36
CA ILE A 66 -7.43 -10.26 -1.83
C ILE A 66 -8.94 -10.48 -1.97
N GLN A 67 -9.76 -9.50 -1.56
CA GLN A 67 -11.22 -9.57 -1.65
C GLN A 67 -11.70 -9.70 -3.10
N ASP A 68 -11.11 -8.93 -4.01
CA ASP A 68 -11.38 -9.01 -5.46
C ASP A 68 -10.79 -10.28 -6.11
N ARG A 69 -10.00 -11.07 -5.36
CA ARG A 69 -9.28 -12.26 -5.85
C ARG A 69 -8.40 -11.96 -7.07
N ASN A 70 -7.93 -10.72 -7.18
CA ASN A 70 -7.12 -10.25 -8.29
C ASN A 70 -5.67 -10.70 -8.12
N ILE A 71 -5.39 -11.94 -8.51
CA ILE A 71 -4.07 -12.56 -8.35
C ILE A 71 -2.96 -11.72 -9.00
N LYS A 72 -3.22 -11.08 -10.15
CA LYS A 72 -2.22 -10.24 -10.81
C LYS A 72 -1.83 -9.04 -9.95
N MET A 73 -2.81 -8.39 -9.33
CA MET A 73 -2.56 -7.27 -8.41
C MET A 73 -1.88 -7.74 -7.12
N ILE A 74 -2.28 -8.89 -6.58
CA ILE A 74 -1.63 -9.51 -5.42
C ILE A 74 -0.14 -9.78 -5.71
N ASP A 75 0.15 -10.44 -6.84
CA ASP A 75 1.52 -10.76 -7.23
C ASP A 75 2.36 -9.49 -7.44
N PHE A 76 1.78 -8.47 -8.09
CA PHE A 76 2.42 -7.17 -8.24
C PHE A 76 2.79 -6.53 -6.89
N LEU A 77 1.87 -6.50 -5.91
CA LEU A 77 2.13 -5.91 -4.60
C LEU A 77 3.19 -6.70 -3.81
N ILE A 78 3.18 -8.03 -3.91
CA ILE A 78 4.21 -8.89 -3.30
C ILE A 78 5.59 -8.61 -3.92
N GLU A 79 5.68 -8.47 -5.24
CA GLU A 79 6.93 -8.10 -5.93
C GLU A 79 7.46 -6.73 -5.50
N LYS A 80 6.57 -5.81 -5.09
CA LYS A 80 6.95 -4.50 -4.53
C LYS A 80 7.36 -4.54 -3.06
N GLY A 81 7.36 -5.73 -2.44
CA GLY A 81 7.81 -5.92 -1.07
C GLY A 81 6.77 -5.51 -0.03
N VAL A 82 5.48 -5.64 -0.35
CA VAL A 82 4.41 -5.43 0.65
C VAL A 82 4.58 -6.39 1.83
N THR A 83 4.38 -5.89 3.03
CA THR A 83 4.38 -6.71 4.25
C THR A 83 3.06 -7.48 4.29
N VAL A 84 3.14 -8.81 4.22
CA VAL A 84 1.99 -9.72 4.27
C VAL A 84 1.87 -10.33 5.65
N SER A 85 0.70 -10.27 6.27
CA SER A 85 0.41 -10.97 7.52
C SER A 85 0.21 -12.48 7.30
N GLU A 86 0.30 -13.28 8.36
CA GLU A 86 0.01 -14.72 8.29
C GLU A 86 -1.40 -15.00 7.73
N GLU A 87 -2.40 -14.23 8.19
CA GLU A 87 -3.78 -14.33 7.69
C GLU A 87 -3.90 -14.00 6.20
N GLN A 88 -3.25 -12.92 5.74
CA GLN A 88 -3.27 -12.56 4.32
C GLN A 88 -2.56 -13.61 3.46
N SER A 89 -1.44 -14.15 3.94
CA SER A 89 -0.70 -15.23 3.25
C SER A 89 -1.57 -16.47 3.10
N GLU A 90 -2.28 -16.85 4.17
CA GLU A 90 -3.26 -17.94 4.14
C GLU A 90 -4.37 -17.65 3.12
N GLN A 91 -4.98 -16.47 3.16
CA GLN A 91 -6.02 -16.07 2.20
C GLN A 91 -5.53 -16.12 0.76
N ILE A 92 -4.32 -15.63 0.48
CA ILE A 92 -3.69 -15.68 -0.86
C ILE A 92 -3.48 -17.14 -1.30
N HIS A 93 -3.00 -18.00 -0.40
CA HIS A 93 -2.84 -19.43 -0.68
C HIS A 93 -4.18 -20.10 -1.01
N TRP A 94 -5.23 -19.82 -0.25
CA TRP A 94 -6.59 -20.29 -0.52
C TRP A 94 -7.14 -19.79 -1.86
N ILE A 95 -6.94 -18.51 -2.20
CA ILE A 95 -7.36 -17.92 -3.49
C ILE A 95 -6.67 -18.63 -4.67
N ARG A 96 -5.36 -18.86 -4.57
CA ARG A 96 -4.58 -19.59 -5.58
C ARG A 96 -5.06 -21.03 -5.74
N ALA A 97 -5.34 -21.71 -4.63
CA ALA A 97 -5.86 -23.08 -4.64
C ALA A 97 -7.26 -23.20 -5.25
N GLN A 98 -8.14 -22.20 -5.04
CA GLN A 98 -9.48 -22.17 -5.64
C GLN A 98 -9.44 -22.00 -7.16
N LYS A 99 -8.54 -21.14 -7.68
CA LYS A 99 -8.39 -20.95 -9.12
C LYS A 99 -7.95 -22.22 -9.86
N ALA A 100 -7.18 -23.09 -9.21
CA ALA A 100 -6.78 -24.38 -9.76
C ALA A 100 -7.95 -25.38 -9.90
N LYS A 101 -9.03 -25.21 -9.13
CA LYS A 101 -10.24 -26.05 -9.19
C LYS A 101 -11.29 -25.54 -10.20
N GLN A 102 -11.14 -24.31 -10.68
CA GLN A 102 -12.04 -23.70 -11.67
C GLN A 102 -11.57 -23.90 -13.13
N LYS A 103 -10.51 -24.68 -13.32
CA LYS A 103 -10.01 -25.16 -14.62
C LYS A 103 -10.38 -26.63 -14.78
#